data_AF-A0A7Y7CRQ5-F1
#
_entry.id   AF-A0A7Y7CRQ5-F1
#
_cell.length_a   1.000
_cell.length_b   1.000
_cell.length_c   1.000
_cell.angle_alpha   90.00
_cell.angle_beta   90.00
_cell.angle_gamma   90.00
#
_symmetry.space_group_name_H-M   'P 1'
#
loop_
_entity.id
_entity.type
_entity.pdbx_description
1 polymer ?
#
loop_
_entity_poly.entity_id
_entity_poly.type
_entity_poly.pdbx_seq_one_letter_code
_entity_poly.pdbx_strand_id
1 'polypeptide(L)'
;MIKSKPISLQLTVSKLLLLLVVFLITTAFNFQETVWLDEDLNRTTQSKAVYYRTQTKLEGNISYFYKNRIVYRKVFYKDGKLNGKFLEYYSTGELREIGSYNNGLRDGNWKEYYKNGKIKKKGKYSKGERVGVWKTFYKNVY
;
A
#
# COMPACT_ATOMS: atom_id res chain seq x y z
N MET A 1 45.23 38.20 -17.04
CA MET A 1 44.68 38.91 -15.85
C MET A 1 43.55 38.08 -15.27
N ILE A 2 43.76 37.46 -14.10
CA ILE A 2 42.71 36.70 -13.40
C ILE A 2 42.22 37.58 -12.24
N LYS A 3 41.02 38.14 -12.35
CA LYS A 3 40.38 38.88 -11.24
C LYS A 3 39.96 37.86 -10.17
N SER A 4 40.67 37.80 -9.05
CA SER A 4 40.23 37.00 -7.89
C SER A 4 38.98 37.61 -7.28
N LYS A 5 37.94 36.80 -7.09
CA LYS A 5 36.68 37.26 -6.45
C LYS A 5 36.95 37.60 -4.98
N PRO A 6 36.33 38.67 -4.43
CA PRO A 6 36.57 39.10 -3.06
C PRO A 6 36.13 38.03 -2.05
N ILE A 7 36.95 37.79 -1.02
CA ILE A 7 36.74 36.75 0.01
C ILE A 7 35.38 36.90 0.71
N SER A 8 34.92 38.13 0.93
CA SER A 8 33.58 38.42 1.50
C SER A 8 32.44 37.88 0.63
N LEU A 9 32.57 37.97 -0.69
CA LEU A 9 31.59 37.42 -1.65
C LEU A 9 31.64 35.89 -1.68
N GLN A 10 32.82 35.28 -1.51
CA GLN A 10 32.93 33.82 -1.40
C GLN A 10 32.28 33.29 -0.10
N LEU A 11 32.47 34.01 1.01
CA LEU A 11 31.86 33.66 2.30
C LEU A 11 30.32 33.83 2.29
N THR A 12 29.78 34.86 1.62
CA THR A 12 28.32 35.05 1.50
C THR A 12 27.68 34.01 0.58
N VAL A 13 28.32 33.68 -0.55
CA VAL A 13 27.86 32.61 -1.45
C VAL A 13 27.89 31.24 -0.77
N SER A 14 28.93 30.94 0.02
CA SER A 14 29.04 29.69 0.78
C SER A 14 27.93 29.55 1.84
N LYS A 15 27.61 30.62 2.57
CA LYS A 15 26.49 30.66 3.53
C LYS A 15 25.13 30.45 2.85
N LEU A 16 24.93 31.06 1.68
CA LEU A 16 23.69 30.89 0.91
C LEU A 16 23.54 29.44 0.39
N LEU A 17 24.65 28.83 -0.06
CA LEU A 17 24.68 27.43 -0.50
C LEU A 17 24.36 26.48 0.66
N LEU A 18 24.91 26.72 1.85
CA LEU A 18 24.64 25.92 3.04
C LEU A 18 23.16 26.00 3.45
N LEU A 19 22.56 27.20 3.46
CA LEU A 19 21.13 27.39 3.74
C LEU A 19 20.25 26.69 2.70
N LEU A 20 20.64 26.73 1.42
CA LEU A 20 19.94 26.00 0.34
C LEU A 20 20.02 24.48 0.55
N VAL A 21 21.18 23.94 0.93
CA VAL A 21 21.34 22.51 1.22
C VAL A 21 20.51 22.10 2.45
N VAL A 22 20.50 22.89 3.52
CA VAL A 22 19.63 22.62 4.69
C VAL A 22 18.15 22.68 4.29
N PHE A 23 17.74 23.66 3.48
CA PHE A 23 16.37 23.76 2.95
C PHE A 23 15.99 22.57 2.05
N LEU A 24 16.92 22.07 1.24
CA LEU A 24 16.74 20.87 0.44
C LEU A 24 16.65 19.60 1.31
N ILE A 25 17.39 19.53 2.42
CA ILE A 25 17.32 18.41 3.37
C ILE A 25 15.99 18.44 4.15
N THR A 26 15.51 19.60 4.58
CA THR A 26 14.24 19.72 5.32
C THR A 26 13.04 19.41 4.43
N THR A 27 13.07 19.80 3.16
CA THR A 27 12.04 19.42 2.17
C THR A 27 12.13 17.95 1.76
N ALA A 28 13.30 17.30 1.87
CA ALA A 28 13.46 15.88 1.60
C ALA A 28 12.98 14.97 2.76
N PHE A 29 12.96 15.48 3.99
CA PHE A 29 12.36 14.81 5.15
C PHE A 29 10.83 15.00 5.17
N ASN A 30 10.15 14.63 4.09
CA ASN A 30 8.71 14.39 4.15
C ASN A 30 8.49 13.14 4.98
N PHE A 31 8.16 13.32 6.26
CA PHE A 31 7.74 12.23 7.12
C PHE A 31 6.50 11.60 6.50
N GLN A 32 6.66 10.42 5.88
CA GLN A 32 5.52 9.65 5.39
C GLN A 32 4.71 9.19 6.60
N GLU A 33 3.60 9.87 6.84
CA GLU A 33 2.70 9.56 7.95
C GLU A 33 2.22 8.11 7.88
N THR A 34 2.31 7.42 9.02
CA THR A 34 1.76 6.08 9.15
C THR A 34 0.30 6.16 9.57
N VAL A 35 -0.58 5.55 8.78
CA VAL A 35 -2.00 5.40 9.12
C VAL A 35 -2.18 4.03 9.78
N TRP A 36 -2.56 4.04 11.05
CA TRP A 36 -2.86 2.87 11.87
C TRP A 36 -4.33 2.48 11.74
N LEU A 37 -4.60 1.18 11.60
CA LEU A 37 -5.92 0.65 11.29
C LEU A 37 -6.27 -0.55 12.18
N ASP A 38 -7.52 -0.62 12.63
CA ASP A 38 -8.06 -1.77 13.37
C ASP A 38 -8.42 -2.95 12.44
N GLU A 39 -9.10 -3.97 12.96
CA GLU A 39 -9.51 -5.15 12.19
C GLU A 39 -10.50 -4.84 11.06
N ASP A 40 -11.33 -3.82 11.25
CA ASP A 40 -12.32 -3.34 10.28
C ASP A 40 -11.74 -2.31 9.29
N LEU A 41 -10.44 -2.04 9.38
CA LEU A 41 -9.71 -1.05 8.60
C LEU A 41 -10.16 0.41 8.85
N ASN A 42 -10.69 0.68 10.03
CA ASN A 42 -10.96 2.05 10.50
C ASN A 42 -9.70 2.62 11.16
N ARG A 43 -9.54 3.96 11.11
CA ARG A 43 -8.40 4.64 11.72
C ARG A 43 -8.41 4.45 13.24
N THR A 44 -7.26 4.10 13.81
CA THR A 44 -7.11 3.88 15.25
C THR A 44 -5.72 4.31 15.75
N THR A 45 -5.40 4.06 17.02
CA THR A 45 -4.08 4.32 17.61
C THR A 45 -3.11 3.17 17.31
N GLN A 46 -1.80 3.44 17.32
CA GLN A 46 -0.76 2.41 17.13
C GLN A 46 -0.90 1.21 18.10
N SER A 47 -1.33 1.46 19.33
CA SER A 47 -1.54 0.42 20.34
C SER A 47 -2.63 -0.57 19.94
N LYS A 48 -3.73 -0.08 19.36
CA LYS A 48 -4.92 -0.86 18.97
C LYS A 48 -4.89 -1.37 17.52
N ALA A 49 -3.87 -0.98 16.75
CA ALA A 49 -3.79 -1.30 15.33
C ALA A 49 -3.49 -2.78 15.06
N VAL A 50 -4.19 -3.33 14.07
CA VAL A 50 -3.92 -4.64 13.45
C VAL A 50 -3.13 -4.44 12.16
N TYR A 51 -3.44 -3.38 11.41
CA TYR A 51 -2.81 -3.05 10.14
C TYR A 51 -2.25 -1.63 10.13
N TYR A 52 -1.37 -1.36 9.17
CA TYR A 52 -0.93 0.00 8.88
C TYR A 52 -0.63 0.20 7.38
N ARG A 53 -0.56 1.46 6.97
CA ARG A 53 -0.02 1.89 5.65
C ARG A 53 0.77 3.18 5.83
N THR A 54 1.77 3.41 4.97
CA THR A 54 2.65 4.60 5.02
C THR A 54 2.22 5.73 4.08
N GLN A 55 1.18 5.49 3.29
CA GLN A 55 0.58 6.50 2.40
C GLN A 55 -0.74 6.94 3.01
N THR A 56 -1.02 8.24 3.03
CA THR A 56 -2.27 8.82 3.57
C THR A 56 -3.35 8.95 2.50
N LYS A 57 -2.98 9.41 1.31
CA LYS A 57 -3.85 9.49 0.13
C LYS A 57 -4.16 8.09 -0.41
N LEU A 58 -5.42 7.84 -0.75
CA LEU A 58 -5.88 6.61 -1.39
C LEU A 58 -5.96 6.83 -2.90
N GLU A 59 -4.81 6.77 -3.57
CA GLU A 59 -4.70 6.95 -5.01
C GLU A 59 -3.54 6.08 -5.54
N GLY A 60 -3.77 5.35 -6.63
CA GLY A 60 -2.80 4.42 -7.19
C GLY A 60 -2.60 3.17 -6.33
N ASN A 61 -1.40 2.59 -6.38
CA ASN A 61 -1.08 1.33 -5.69
C ASN A 61 -0.81 1.56 -4.20
N ILE A 62 -1.69 1.03 -3.35
CA ILE A 62 -1.60 1.09 -1.89
C ILE A 62 -1.32 -0.31 -1.33
N SER A 63 -0.33 -0.39 -0.46
CA SER A 63 -0.04 -1.58 0.34
C SER A 63 -0.42 -1.35 1.79
N TYR A 64 -1.12 -2.32 2.36
CA TYR A 64 -1.40 -2.40 3.78
C TYR A 64 -0.54 -3.51 4.34
N PHE A 65 -0.08 -3.34 5.57
CA PHE A 65 0.81 -4.26 6.26
C PHE A 65 0.16 -4.71 7.56
N TYR A 66 0.36 -5.96 7.93
CA TYR A 66 0.17 -6.42 9.30
C TYR A 66 1.16 -5.72 10.24
N LYS A 67 0.85 -5.67 11.54
CA LYS A 67 1.76 -5.13 12.56
C LYS A 67 3.15 -5.77 12.58
N ASN A 68 3.27 -7.03 12.15
CA ASN A 68 4.54 -7.75 11.98
C ASN A 68 5.32 -7.39 10.69
N ARG A 69 4.89 -6.34 9.97
CA ARG A 69 5.49 -5.81 8.72
C ARG A 69 5.31 -6.70 7.48
N ILE A 70 4.59 -7.81 7.58
CA ILE A 70 4.19 -8.61 6.43
C ILE A 70 3.08 -7.88 5.67
N VAL A 71 3.08 -7.97 4.34
CA VAL A 71 2.02 -7.36 3.52
C VAL A 71 0.69 -8.03 3.85
N TYR A 72 -0.32 -7.24 4.20
CA TYR A 72 -1.70 -7.70 4.39
C TYR A 72 -2.45 -7.71 3.06
N ARG A 73 -2.50 -6.58 2.37
CA ARG A 73 -3.16 -6.46 1.05
C ARG A 73 -2.49 -5.43 0.18
N LYS A 74 -2.53 -5.66 -1.13
CA LYS A 74 -2.16 -4.69 -2.17
C LYS A 74 -3.40 -4.40 -3.01
N VAL A 75 -3.71 -3.13 -3.15
CA VAL A 75 -4.91 -2.66 -3.85
C VAL A 75 -4.56 -1.45 -4.71
N PHE A 76 -5.33 -1.21 -5.75
CA PHE A 76 -5.25 0.02 -6.51
C PHE A 76 -6.51 0.87 -6.26
N TYR A 77 -6.30 2.15 -6.01
CA TYR A 77 -7.35 3.15 -5.86
C TYR A 77 -7.35 4.10 -7.04
N LYS A 78 -8.55 4.45 -7.52
CA LYS A 78 -8.80 5.51 -8.50
C LYS A 78 -10.00 6.31 -8.02
N ASP A 79 -9.85 7.63 -7.92
CA ASP A 79 -10.92 8.54 -7.49
C ASP A 79 -11.50 8.12 -6.12
N GLY A 80 -10.62 7.68 -5.21
CA GLY A 80 -10.98 7.19 -3.88
C GLY A 80 -11.67 5.83 -3.83
N LYS A 81 -11.89 5.15 -4.97
CA LYS A 81 -12.53 3.83 -5.05
C LYS A 81 -11.54 2.75 -5.43
N LEU A 82 -11.77 1.52 -4.96
CA LEU A 82 -11.00 0.36 -5.40
C LEU A 82 -11.21 0.14 -6.90
N ASN A 83 -10.11 0.02 -7.65
CA ASN A 83 -10.14 -0.19 -9.09
C ASN A 83 -8.92 -1.00 -9.51
N GLY A 84 -9.06 -1.99 -10.38
CA GLY A 84 -7.97 -2.87 -10.77
C GLY A 84 -7.62 -3.95 -9.75
N LYS A 85 -6.36 -4.40 -9.75
CA LYS A 85 -5.94 -5.64 -9.10
C LYS A 85 -6.03 -5.57 -7.57
N PHE A 86 -6.53 -6.65 -6.98
CA PHE A 86 -6.59 -6.89 -5.55
C PHE A 86 -5.80 -8.15 -5.19
N LEU A 87 -4.95 -8.03 -4.17
CA LEU A 87 -4.19 -9.13 -3.59
C LEU A 87 -4.29 -9.03 -2.08
N GLU A 88 -4.48 -10.17 -1.43
CA GLU A 88 -4.51 -10.27 0.02
C GLU A 88 -3.74 -11.50 0.47
N TYR A 89 -3.08 -11.39 1.61
CA TYR A 89 -2.12 -12.38 2.11
C TYR A 89 -2.45 -12.76 3.55
N TYR A 90 -2.09 -13.98 3.92
CA TYR A 90 -2.07 -14.41 5.32
C TYR A 90 -0.99 -13.65 6.10
N SER A 91 -1.11 -13.60 7.43
CA SER A 91 -0.10 -13.02 8.31
C SER A 91 1.26 -13.74 8.26
N THR A 92 1.29 -14.92 7.64
CA THR A 92 2.46 -15.74 7.34
C THR A 92 3.07 -15.44 5.96
N GLY A 93 2.42 -14.61 5.14
CA GLY A 93 2.93 -14.10 3.87
C GLY A 93 2.43 -14.81 2.61
N GLU A 94 1.74 -15.94 2.74
CA GLU A 94 1.18 -16.67 1.59
C GLU A 94 -0.06 -15.96 1.03
N LEU A 95 -0.29 -16.09 -0.27
CA LEU A 95 -1.46 -15.51 -0.94
C LEU A 95 -2.75 -16.12 -0.38
N ARG A 96 -3.68 -15.27 0.05
CA ARG A 96 -4.99 -15.64 0.59
C ARG A 96 -6.10 -15.44 -0.42
N GLU A 97 -6.12 -14.30 -1.11
CA GLU A 97 -7.19 -13.91 -2.03
C GLU A 97 -6.63 -13.06 -3.18
N ILE A 98 -7.16 -13.25 -4.39
CA ILE A 98 -6.83 -12.46 -5.58
C ILE A 98 -8.08 -12.22 -6.42
N GLY A 99 -8.17 -11.02 -6.98
CA GLY A 99 -9.16 -10.67 -7.98
C GLY A 99 -8.96 -9.24 -8.45
N SER A 100 -10.04 -8.60 -8.88
CA SER A 100 -10.04 -7.21 -9.29
C SER A 100 -11.29 -6.48 -8.81
N TYR A 101 -11.17 -5.18 -8.65
CA TYR A 101 -12.30 -4.28 -8.46
C TYR A 101 -12.49 -3.40 -9.69
N ASN A 102 -13.71 -2.94 -9.90
CA ASN A 102 -14.06 -1.89 -10.82
C ASN A 102 -15.02 -0.92 -10.11
N ASN A 103 -14.62 0.35 -9.97
CA ASN A 103 -15.39 1.39 -9.30
C ASN A 103 -15.93 1.00 -7.90
N GLY A 104 -15.11 0.32 -7.11
CA GLY A 104 -15.45 -0.11 -5.75
C GLY A 104 -16.14 -1.47 -5.65
N LEU A 105 -16.49 -2.10 -6.78
CA LEU A 105 -17.19 -3.39 -6.82
C LEU A 105 -16.27 -4.51 -7.31
N ARG A 106 -16.37 -5.71 -6.73
CA ARG A 106 -15.63 -6.88 -7.22
C ARG A 106 -16.03 -7.17 -8.68
N ASP A 107 -15.06 -7.40 -9.54
CA ASP A 107 -15.29 -7.67 -10.96
C ASP A 107 -14.24 -8.62 -11.54
N GLY A 108 -14.70 -9.55 -12.39
CA GLY A 108 -13.84 -10.53 -13.05
C GLY A 108 -13.59 -11.79 -12.21
N ASN A 109 -12.51 -12.49 -12.55
CA ASN A 109 -12.18 -13.77 -11.92
C ASN A 109 -11.65 -13.57 -10.50
N TRP A 110 -12.11 -14.43 -9.59
CA TRP A 110 -11.76 -14.35 -8.19
C TRP A 110 -11.29 -15.72 -7.67
N LYS A 111 -10.23 -15.73 -6.87
CA LYS A 111 -9.68 -16.94 -6.27
C LYS A 111 -9.31 -16.69 -4.81
N GLU A 112 -9.67 -17.63 -3.96
CA GLU A 112 -9.21 -17.75 -2.58
C GLU A 112 -8.34 -19.00 -2.46
N TYR A 113 -7.31 -18.93 -1.64
CA TYR A 113 -6.34 -19.98 -1.43
C TYR A 113 -6.28 -20.37 0.05
N TYR A 114 -5.97 -21.63 0.33
CA TYR A 114 -5.51 -22.05 1.64
C TYR A 114 -4.05 -21.64 1.86
N LYS A 115 -3.59 -21.63 3.12
CA LYS A 115 -2.19 -21.34 3.47
C LYS A 115 -1.17 -22.20 2.72
N ASN A 116 -1.53 -23.45 2.37
CA ASN A 116 -0.68 -24.34 1.59
C ASN A 116 -0.66 -24.04 0.08
N GLY A 117 -1.25 -22.92 -0.36
CA GLY A 117 -1.32 -22.50 -1.76
C GLY A 117 -2.36 -23.23 -2.61
N LYS A 118 -3.07 -24.24 -2.09
CA LYS A 118 -4.16 -24.90 -2.82
C LYS A 118 -5.36 -23.96 -2.93
N ILE A 119 -6.05 -23.98 -4.07
CA ILE A 119 -7.27 -23.19 -4.26
C ILE A 119 -8.31 -23.67 -3.25
N LYS A 120 -8.84 -22.75 -2.45
CA LYS A 120 -9.97 -22.95 -1.55
C LYS A 120 -11.29 -22.71 -2.29
N LYS A 121 -11.34 -21.62 -3.07
CA LYS A 121 -12.55 -21.23 -3.78
C LYS A 121 -12.20 -20.44 -5.02
N LYS A 122 -13.00 -20.59 -6.09
CA LYS A 122 -12.87 -19.75 -7.28
C LYS A 122 -14.22 -19.56 -7.97
N GLY A 123 -14.35 -18.42 -8.64
CA GLY A 123 -15.53 -18.06 -9.41
C GLY A 123 -15.35 -16.71 -10.09
N LYS A 124 -16.45 -16.11 -10.52
CA LYS A 124 -16.46 -14.80 -11.17
C LYS A 124 -17.40 -13.85 -10.43
N TYR A 125 -16.99 -12.60 -10.33
CA TYR A 125 -17.84 -11.49 -9.93
C TYR A 125 -18.18 -10.62 -11.15
N SER A 126 -19.36 -10.01 -11.13
CA SER A 126 -19.71 -8.90 -12.02
C SER A 126 -20.49 -7.86 -11.22
N LYS A 127 -20.03 -6.61 -11.23
CA LYS A 127 -20.65 -5.51 -10.49
C LYS A 127 -20.90 -5.83 -9.00
N GLY A 128 -19.97 -6.56 -8.37
CA GLY A 128 -20.05 -6.93 -6.96
C GLY A 128 -20.83 -8.22 -6.68
N GLU A 129 -21.55 -8.76 -7.66
CA GLU A 129 -22.35 -9.97 -7.51
C GLU A 129 -21.64 -11.21 -8.05
N ARG A 130 -21.90 -12.36 -7.40
CA ARG A 130 -21.37 -13.66 -7.85
C ARG A 130 -22.09 -14.09 -9.12
N VAL A 131 -21.34 -14.36 -10.18
CA VAL A 131 -21.89 -14.83 -11.45
C VAL A 131 -21.24 -16.14 -11.89
N GLY A 132 -22.01 -16.98 -12.56
CA GLY A 132 -21.58 -18.28 -13.05
C GLY A 132 -21.28 -19.29 -11.95
N VAL A 133 -20.53 -20.34 -12.31
CA VAL A 133 -20.25 -21.46 -11.40
C VAL A 133 -19.15 -21.10 -10.40
N TRP A 134 -19.46 -21.27 -9.12
CA TRP A 134 -18.51 -21.20 -8.03
C TRP A 134 -18.05 -22.60 -7.63
N LYS A 135 -16.74 -22.80 -7.55
CA LYS A 135 -16.14 -24.05 -7.11
C LYS A 135 -15.49 -23.83 -5.75
N THR A 136 -15.86 -24.65 -4.79
CA THR A 136 -15.24 -24.73 -3.45
C THR A 136 -14.52 -26.06 -3.36
N PHE A 137 -13.28 -26.04 -2.90
CA PHE A 137 -12.46 -27.22 -2.69
C PHE A 137 -12.20 -27.33 -1.20
N TYR A 138 -12.52 -28.48 -0.61
CA TYR A 138 -12.30 -28.72 0.81
C TYR A 138 -10.87 -29.23 1.03
N LYS A 139 -10.28 -28.88 2.18
CA LYS A 139 -8.98 -29.41 2.57
C LYS A 139 -9.17 -30.90 2.89
N ASN A 140 -8.52 -31.77 2.13
CA ASN A 140 -8.39 -33.16 2.54
C ASN A 140 -7.54 -33.19 3.82
N VAL A 141 -8.15 -33.64 4.91
CA VAL A 141 -7.47 -33.90 6.17
C VAL A 141 -7.09 -35.37 6.12
N TYR A 142 -5.80 -35.66 5.92
CA TYR A 142 -5.21 -36.98 6.08
C TYR A 142 -4.19 -36.89 7.22
#